data_AF-A0A972I0R5-F1
#
_entry.id   AF-A0A972I0R5-F1
#
_cell.length_a   1.000
_cell.length_b   1.000
_cell.length_c   1.000
_cell.angle_alpha   90.00
_cell.angle_beta   90.00
_cell.angle_gamma   90.00
#
_symmetry.space_group_name_H-M   'P 1'
#
loop_
_entity.id
_entity.type
_entity.pdbx_description
1 polymer ?
#
loop_
_entity_poly.entity_id
_entity_poly.type
_entity_poly.pdbx_seq_one_letter_code
_entity_poly.pdbx_strand_id
1 'polypeptide(L)' 'MRRITGASRNTVTRDLKILKLLGWVKFYGSRKNGYFTLTDSVPEVISRKGSG' A
#
# COMPACT_ATOMS: atom_id res chain seq x y z
N MET A 1 6.96 9.12 1.57
CA MET A 1 6.41 8.05 2.44
C MET A 1 6.45 8.40 3.92
N ARG A 2 7.60 8.66 4.57
CA ARG A 2 7.62 9.02 6.02
C ARG A 2 6.75 10.22 6.38
N ARG A 3 6.69 11.26 5.52
CA ARG A 3 5.81 12.43 5.72
C ARG A 3 4.30 12.13 5.61
N ILE A 4 3.93 11.02 4.98
CA ILE A 4 2.52 10.64 4.74
C ILE A 4 2.07 9.60 5.78
N THR A 5 2.92 8.60 6.02
CA THR A 5 2.61 7.44 6.86
C THR A 5 3.21 7.53 8.27
N GLY A 6 4.11 8.48 8.54
CA GLY A 6 4.94 8.52 9.75
C GLY A 6 6.00 7.40 9.82
N ALA A 7 5.86 6.34 9.02
CA ALA A 7 6.63 5.12 9.11
C ALA A 7 8.00 5.18 8.42
N SER A 8 8.93 4.35 8.90
CA SER A 8 10.24 4.18 8.28
C SER A 8 10.12 3.50 6.91
N ARG A 9 11.14 3.67 6.06
CA ARG A 9 11.18 3.01 4.75
C ARG A 9 11.13 1.48 4.87
N ASN A 10 11.77 0.92 5.89
CA ASN A 10 11.81 -0.52 6.14
C ASN A 10 10.43 -1.05 6.53
N THR A 11 9.74 -0.32 7.42
CA THR A 11 8.36 -0.63 7.84
C THR A 11 7.43 -0.62 6.62
N VAL A 12 7.45 0.46 5.84
CA VAL A 12 6.63 0.58 4.63
C VAL A 12 6.93 -0.55 3.62
N THR A 13 8.21 -0.92 3.46
CA THR A 13 8.59 -2.01 2.55
C THR A 13 8.08 -3.36 3.04
N ARG A 14 8.13 -3.62 4.34
CA ARG A 14 7.58 -4.84 4.96
C ARG A 14 6.07 -4.89 4.78
N ASP A 15 5.37 -3.79 5.05
CA ASP A 15 3.91 -3.73 4.98
C ASP A 15 3.43 -3.91 3.53
N LEU A 16 4.08 -3.27 2.55
CA LEU A 16 3.76 -3.46 1.13
C LEU A 16 3.95 -4.92 0.67
N LYS A 17 4.93 -5.66 1.22
CA LYS A 17 5.07 -7.09 0.93
C LYS A 17 3.88 -7.89 1.47
N ILE A 18 3.45 -7.60 2.70
CA ILE A 18 2.29 -8.26 3.32
C ILE A 18 1.02 -7.96 2.52
N LEU A 19 0.77 -6.69 2.21
CA LEU A 19 -0.39 -6.27 1.41
C LEU A 19 -0.39 -6.92 0.02
N LYS A 20 0.78 -7.11 -0.59
CA LYS A 20 0.90 -7.81 -1.87
C LYS A 20 0.57 -9.30 -1.73
N LEU A 21 1.01 -9.96 -0.66
CA LEU A 21 0.69 -11.37 -0.38
C LEU A 21 -0.81 -11.58 -0.14
N LEU A 22 -1.47 -10.62 0.50
CA LEU A 22 -2.92 -10.61 0.68
C LEU A 22 -3.70 -10.31 -0.62
N GLY A 23 -3.00 -9.94 -1.71
CA GLY A 23 -3.61 -9.54 -2.97
C GLY A 23 -4.30 -8.17 -2.91
N TRP A 24 -4.03 -7.37 -1.88
CA TRP A 24 -4.67 -6.07 -1.60
C TRP A 24 -4.06 -4.92 -2.38
N VAL A 25 -2.82 -5.08 -2.84
CA VAL A 25 -2.13 -4.08 -3.66
C VAL A 25 -1.51 -4.70 -4.89
N LYS A 26 -1.52 -3.92 -5.98
CA LYS A 26 -0.86 -4.28 -7.23
C LYS A 26 0.13 -3.19 -7.63
N PHE A 27 1.30 -3.61 -8.10
CA PHE A 27 2.37 -2.72 -8.55
C PHE A 27 2.28 -2.50 -10.05
N TYR A 28 2.41 -1.25 -10.47
CA TYR A 28 2.45 -0.84 -11.88
C TYR A 28 3.72 -0.03 -12.15
N GLY A 29 4.27 -0.18 -13.36
CA GLY A 29 5.47 0.53 -13.81
C GLY A 29 6.80 -0.20 -13.51
N SER A 30 7.89 0.56 -13.46
CA SER A 30 9.26 0.04 -13.28
C SER A 30 9.77 0.26 -11.86
N ARG A 31 10.84 -0.44 -11.45
CA ARG A 31 11.42 -0.27 -10.09
C ARG A 31 11.78 1.17 -9.73
N LYS A 32 12.10 2.02 -10.71
CA LYS A 32 12.48 3.43 -10.49
C LYS A 32 11.25 4.36 -10.43
N ASN A 33 10.23 4.09 -11.24
CA ASN A 33 9.07 4.99 -11.43
C ASN A 33 7.72 4.27 -11.27
N GLY A 34 7.65 3.27 -10.40
CA GLY A 34 6.44 2.50 -10.19
C GLY A 34 5.62 2.99 -9.02
N TYR A 35 4.35 2.61 -9.01
CA TYR A 35 3.40 2.94 -7.96
C TYR A 35 2.51 1.73 -7.63
N PHE A 36 1.90 1.76 -6.45
CA PHE A 36 0.96 0.74 -5.99
C PHE A 36 -0.46 1.27 -6.06
N THR A 37 -1.41 0.42 -6.47
CA THR A 37 -2.84 0.69 -6.35
C THR A 37 -3.48 -0.35 -5.45
N LEU A 38 -4.62 -0.01 -4.84
CA LEU A 38 -5.48 -0.97 -4.15
C LEU A 38 -6.19 -1.87 -5.18
N THR A 39 -6.60 -3.05 -4.75
CA THR A 39 -7.44 -3.98 -5.51
C THR A 39 -8.81 -4.10 -4.87
N ASP A 40 -9.75 -4.74 -5.57
CA ASP A 40 -11.11 -4.99 -5.05
C ASP A 40 -11.13 -5.98 -3.87
N SER A 41 -10.00 -6.66 -3.60
CA SER A 41 -9.85 -7.56 -2.46
C SER A 41 -9.67 -6.84 -1.12
N VAL A 42 -9.50 -5.51 -1.13
CA VAL A 42 -9.34 -4.71 0.09
C VAL A 42 -10.68 -4.60 0.81
N PRO A 43 -10.78 -4.99 2.09
CA PRO A 43 -12.01 -4.86 2.86
C PRO A 43 -12.52 -3.40 2.93
N GLU A 44 -13.81 -3.18 2.69
CA GLU A 44 -14.41 -1.83 2.68
C GLU A 44 -14.19 -1.05 3.99
N VAL A 45 -14.11 -1.75 5.13
CA VAL A 45 -13.85 -1.17 6.45
C VAL A 45 -12.52 -0.41 6.50
N ILE A 46 -11.54 -0.84 5.71
CA ILE A 46 -10.23 -0.20 5.60
C ILE A 46 -10.30 0.99 4.65
N SER A 47 -11.06 0.86 3.55
CA SER A 47 -11.23 1.92 2.55
C SER A 47 -11.98 3.14 3.08
N ARG A 48 -12.97 2.97 3.97
CA ARG A 48 -13.76 4.08 4.54
C ARG A 48 -13.03 4.91 5.60
N LYS A 49 -11.94 4.40 6.19
CA LYS A 49 -11.18 5.12 7.23
C LYS A 49 -10.25 6.21 6.68
N GLY A 50 -10.08 6.31 5.36
CA GLY A 50 -9.25 7.33 4.71
C GLY A 50 -9.98 8.63 4.34
N SER A 51 -11.28 8.76 4.66
CA SER A 51 -12.13 9.88 4.23
C SER A 51 -12.56 10.81 5.38
N GLY A 52 -11.94 10.68 6.56
CA GLY A 52 -12.19 11.51 7.74
C GLY A 52 -11.10 12.54 7.98
#